data_AF-Q2N155-F1
#
_entry.id   AF-Q2N155-F1
#
_cell.length_a   1.000
_cell.length_b   1.000
_cell.length_c   1.000
_cell.angle_alpha   90.00
_cell.angle_beta   90.00
_cell.angle_gamma   90.00
#
_symmetry.space_group_name_H-M   'P 1'
#
loop_
_entity.id
_entity.type
_entity.pdbx_description
1 polymer ?
#
loop_
_entity_poly.entity_id
_entity_poly.type
_entity_poly.pdbx_seq_one_letter_code
_entity_poly.pdbx_strand_id
1 'polypeptide(L)'
;LFHVSNPDGDKGKIRISASLKFYADLKEHGCEGFLKGVYGDNMVDPESGYDVSLQYDYDSLPENKEELATKIALLKRNCFASVFDKYFECQKSGGGEKSTAIVHYRDQETMYVSAQKDRVTVIFSTVFTDDDDVIIGKVFMQEFKEGRRGSQTAPQVLFSHS
;
A
#
# COMPACT_ATOMS: atom_id res chain seq x y z
N LEU A 1 10.17 -3.29 7.47
CA LEU A 1 10.65 -4.20 8.54
C LEU A 1 9.44 -4.65 9.34
N PHE A 2 9.39 -5.91 9.77
CA PHE A 2 8.34 -6.41 10.67
C PHE A 2 8.97 -6.90 11.97
N HIS A 3 8.21 -6.80 13.05
CA HIS A 3 8.55 -7.36 14.35
C HIS A 3 7.32 -8.01 14.97
N VAL A 4 7.51 -9.20 15.52
CA VAL A 4 6.47 -9.95 16.21
C VAL A 4 6.98 -10.25 17.60
N SER A 5 6.22 -9.83 18.61
CA SER A 5 6.64 -9.90 20.01
C SER A 5 5.47 -10.16 20.95
N ASN A 6 5.79 -10.57 22.18
CA ASN A 6 4.86 -10.54 23.30
C ASN A 6 5.07 -9.21 24.04
N PRO A 7 4.12 -8.25 23.99
CA PRO A 7 4.30 -6.95 24.63
C PRO A 7 4.49 -7.13 26.14
N ASP A 8 5.47 -6.45 26.72
CA ASP A 8 5.81 -6.51 28.16
C ASP A 8 6.11 -7.92 28.69
N GLY A 9 6.43 -8.88 27.80
CA GLY A 9 6.63 -10.29 28.14
C GLY A 9 5.34 -11.08 28.40
N ASP A 10 4.16 -10.48 28.16
CA ASP A 10 2.86 -11.13 28.32
C ASP A 10 2.61 -12.15 27.21
N LYS A 11 2.77 -13.43 27.56
CA LYS A 11 2.58 -14.57 26.63
C LYS A 11 1.11 -14.77 26.22
N GLY A 12 0.16 -14.10 26.88
CA GLY A 12 -1.26 -14.09 26.47
C GLY A 12 -1.53 -13.18 25.28
N LYS A 13 -0.57 -12.32 24.90
CA LYS A 13 -0.75 -11.33 23.82
C LYS A 13 0.32 -11.45 22.76
N ILE A 14 -0.06 -11.14 21.53
CA ILE A 14 0.86 -11.00 20.41
C ILE A 14 0.76 -9.60 19.83
N ARG A 15 1.90 -8.96 19.60
CA ARG A 15 2.02 -7.70 18.90
C ARG A 15 2.75 -7.91 17.58
N ILE A 16 2.21 -7.32 16.51
CA ILE A 16 2.78 -7.31 15.17
C ILE A 16 3.00 -5.86 14.78
N SER A 17 4.26 -5.45 14.67
CA SER A 17 4.66 -4.09 14.33
C SER A 17 5.31 -4.04 12.95
N ALA A 18 5.04 -2.99 12.19
CA ALA A 18 5.63 -2.76 10.89
C ALA A 18 6.26 -1.37 10.81
N SER A 19 7.49 -1.32 10.29
CA SER A 19 8.14 -0.08 9.90
C SER A 19 8.27 -0.01 8.38
N LEU A 20 7.81 1.09 7.80
CA LEU A 20 7.78 1.38 6.36
C LEU A 20 8.44 2.75 6.16
N LYS A 21 9.52 2.80 5.37
CA LYS A 21 10.27 4.05 5.12
C LYS A 21 9.39 5.21 4.61
N PHE A 22 8.31 4.89 3.91
CA PHE A 22 7.35 5.81 3.28
C PHE A 22 6.02 5.92 4.06
N TYR A 23 5.98 5.49 5.32
CA TYR A 23 4.74 5.59 6.10
C TYR A 23 4.28 7.03 6.29
N ALA A 24 5.22 7.97 6.45
CA ALA A 24 4.93 9.40 6.55
C ALA A 24 4.14 9.89 5.32
N ASP A 25 4.60 9.56 4.11
CA ASP A 25 3.90 9.87 2.86
C ASP A 25 2.47 9.30 2.88
N LEU A 26 2.29 8.04 3.28
CA LEU A 26 0.96 7.42 3.34
C LEU A 26 0.05 8.08 4.40
N LYS A 27 0.61 8.50 5.53
CA LYS A 27 -0.13 9.15 6.62
C LYS A 27 -0.73 10.47 6.17
N GLU A 28 -0.02 11.25 5.35
CA GLU A 28 -0.55 12.48 4.72
C GLU A 28 -1.79 12.21 3.85
N HIS A 29 -1.93 10.98 3.35
CA HIS A 29 -3.06 10.52 2.54
C HIS A 29 -4.06 9.65 3.32
N GLY A 30 -4.11 9.76 4.65
CA GLY A 30 -5.18 9.18 5.47
C GLY A 30 -4.97 7.72 5.87
N CYS A 31 -3.73 7.22 5.84
CA CYS A 31 -3.41 5.83 6.18
C CYS A 31 -3.92 5.40 7.57
N GLU A 32 -3.78 6.24 8.59
CA GLU A 32 -4.21 5.90 9.96
C GLU A 32 -5.71 5.65 10.05
N GLY A 33 -6.52 6.53 9.45
CA GLY A 33 -7.98 6.38 9.43
C GLY A 33 -8.43 5.12 8.67
N PHE A 34 -7.79 4.86 7.52
CA PHE A 34 -8.05 3.64 6.75
C PHE A 34 -7.71 2.38 7.56
N LEU A 35 -6.52 2.32 8.16
CA LEU A 35 -6.08 1.18 8.96
C LEU A 35 -6.95 0.99 10.20
N LYS A 36 -7.40 2.07 10.85
CA LYS A 36 -8.34 1.99 11.97
C LYS A 36 -9.68 1.39 11.53
N GLY A 37 -10.17 1.72 10.33
CA GLY A 37 -11.34 1.09 9.73
C GLY A 37 -11.15 -0.41 9.45
N VAL A 38 -9.94 -0.82 9.05
CA VAL A 38 -9.63 -2.24 8.79
C VAL A 38 -9.46 -3.02 10.09
N TYR A 39 -8.63 -2.56 11.02
CA TYR A 39 -8.16 -3.34 12.17
C TYR A 39 -8.91 -3.03 13.48
N GLY A 40 -9.66 -1.93 13.53
CA GLY A 40 -10.46 -1.53 14.68
C GLY A 40 -9.61 -1.31 15.92
N ASP A 41 -10.04 -1.88 17.04
CA ASP A 41 -9.37 -1.74 18.34
C ASP A 41 -8.07 -2.54 18.45
N ASN A 42 -7.82 -3.45 17.50
CA ASN A 42 -6.55 -4.17 17.44
C ASN A 42 -5.41 -3.30 16.94
N MET A 43 -5.70 -2.17 16.26
CA MET A 43 -4.69 -1.16 15.97
C MET A 43 -4.44 -0.32 17.22
N VAL A 44 -3.25 -0.49 17.79
CA VAL A 44 -2.81 0.15 19.03
C VAL A 44 -1.71 1.18 18.73
N ASP A 45 -1.26 1.89 19.76
CA ASP A 45 -0.12 2.80 19.63
C ASP A 45 1.11 2.05 19.08
N PRO A 46 1.85 2.64 18.11
CA PRO A 46 3.00 1.98 17.52
C PRO A 46 4.09 1.65 18.54
N GLU A 47 4.68 0.47 18.40
CA GLU A 47 5.90 0.09 19.10
C GLU A 47 7.04 1.05 18.76
N SER A 48 7.90 1.37 19.74
CA SER A 48 9.04 2.26 19.52
C SER A 48 9.91 1.77 18.35
N GLY A 49 10.15 2.64 17.37
CA GLY A 49 10.89 2.31 16.15
C GLY A 49 10.04 1.73 15.00
N TYR A 50 8.72 1.64 15.18
CA TYR A 50 7.77 1.16 14.17
C TYR A 50 6.68 2.20 13.90
N ASP A 51 6.02 2.06 12.76
CA ASP A 51 5.04 3.04 12.25
C ASP A 51 3.60 2.61 12.55
N VAL A 52 3.34 1.30 12.58
CA VAL A 52 2.03 0.72 12.90
C VAL A 52 2.22 -0.53 13.74
N SER A 53 1.35 -0.71 14.74
CA SER A 53 1.30 -1.92 15.55
C SER A 53 -0.12 -2.44 15.68
N LEU A 54 -0.25 -3.75 15.51
CA LEU A 54 -1.45 -4.51 15.80
C LEU A 54 -1.22 -5.36 17.04
N GLN A 55 -2.22 -5.47 17.91
CA GLN A 55 -2.15 -6.31 19.10
C GLN A 55 -3.40 -7.18 19.22
N TYR A 56 -3.19 -8.45 19.57
CA TYR A 56 -4.25 -9.42 19.78
C TYR A 56 -4.01 -10.17 21.09
N ASP A 57 -5.08 -10.44 21.82
CA ASP A 57 -5.10 -11.25 23.02
C ASP A 57 -5.65 -12.64 22.69
N TYR A 58 -4.91 -13.69 23.07
CA TYR A 58 -5.24 -15.07 22.75
C TYR A 58 -6.55 -15.56 23.36
N ASP A 59 -6.99 -14.94 24.46
CA ASP A 59 -8.26 -15.27 25.13
C ASP A 59 -9.47 -14.60 24.44
N SER A 60 -9.24 -13.70 23.48
CA SER A 60 -10.28 -12.93 22.79
C SER A 60 -10.23 -13.01 21.26
N LEU A 61 -9.62 -14.08 20.72
CA LEU A 61 -9.57 -14.29 19.28
C LEU A 61 -10.95 -14.63 18.69
N PRO A 62 -11.23 -14.20 17.45
CA PRO A 62 -12.42 -14.63 16.73
C PRO A 62 -12.38 -16.13 16.44
N GLU A 63 -13.55 -16.71 16.18
CA GLU A 63 -13.69 -18.13 15.80
C GLU A 63 -12.90 -18.46 14.53
N ASN A 64 -12.99 -17.60 13.52
CA ASN A 64 -12.27 -17.75 12.26
C ASN A 64 -10.83 -17.20 12.33
N LYS A 65 -9.91 -18.03 12.84
CA LYS A 65 -8.49 -17.68 12.99
C LYS A 65 -7.74 -17.54 11.66
N GLU A 66 -8.15 -18.26 10.62
CA GLU A 66 -7.50 -18.22 9.30
C GLU A 66 -7.74 -16.88 8.60
N GLU A 67 -8.98 -16.39 8.66
CA GLU A 67 -9.33 -15.07 8.15
C GLU A 67 -8.58 -13.96 8.89
N LEU A 68 -8.50 -14.07 10.23
CA LEU A 68 -7.71 -13.13 11.02
C LEU A 68 -6.24 -13.14 10.63
N ALA A 69 -5.63 -14.32 10.51
CA ALA A 69 -4.22 -14.46 10.10
C ALA A 69 -3.97 -13.83 8.72
N THR A 70 -4.88 -14.07 7.77
CA THR A 70 -4.83 -13.48 6.43
C THR A 70 -4.91 -11.95 6.50
N LYS A 71 -5.84 -11.42 7.30
CA LYS A 71 -6.02 -9.98 7.50
C LYS A 71 -4.78 -9.31 8.08
N ILE A 72 -4.11 -9.95 9.04
CA ILE A 72 -2.84 -9.47 9.63
C ILE A 72 -1.72 -9.53 8.58
N ALA A 73 -1.61 -10.62 7.82
CA ALA A 73 -0.60 -10.77 6.78
C ALA A 73 -0.66 -9.67 5.70
N LEU A 74 -1.85 -9.10 5.47
CA LEU A 74 -2.07 -8.00 4.54
C LEU A 74 -1.70 -6.62 5.07
N LEU A 75 -1.08 -6.49 6.26
CA LEU A 75 -0.78 -5.19 6.89
C LEU A 75 -0.08 -4.20 5.96
N LYS A 76 1.06 -4.57 5.35
CA LYS A 76 1.75 -3.67 4.40
C LYS A 76 0.87 -3.31 3.21
N ARG A 77 0.12 -4.26 2.66
CA ARG A 77 -0.82 -4.02 1.55
C ARG A 77 -1.88 -3.02 1.97
N ASN A 78 -2.42 -3.14 3.18
CA ASN A 78 -3.45 -2.26 3.70
C ASN A 78 -2.91 -0.85 3.98
N CYS A 79 -1.64 -0.71 4.39
CA CYS A 79 -0.99 0.59 4.46
C CYS A 79 -0.96 1.25 3.07
N PHE A 80 -0.56 0.53 2.02
CA PHE A 80 -0.58 1.06 0.64
C PHE A 80 -1.99 1.32 0.13
N ALA A 81 -2.97 0.48 0.50
CA ALA A 81 -4.33 0.59 0.00
C ALA A 81 -4.95 1.96 0.32
N SER A 82 -4.55 2.60 1.43
CA SER A 82 -5.13 3.88 1.85
C SER A 82 -4.97 5.00 0.82
N VAL A 83 -3.82 5.08 0.13
CA VAL A 83 -3.63 6.12 -0.90
C VAL A 83 -4.50 5.84 -2.12
N PHE A 84 -4.70 4.57 -2.49
CA PHE A 84 -5.58 4.25 -3.62
C PHE A 84 -7.05 4.51 -3.28
N ASP A 85 -7.49 4.08 -2.10
CA ASP A 85 -8.86 4.25 -1.62
C ASP A 85 -9.26 5.73 -1.60
N LYS A 86 -8.39 6.59 -1.04
CA LYS A 86 -8.58 8.04 -1.05
C LYS A 86 -8.80 8.59 -2.46
N TYR A 87 -7.93 8.27 -3.40
CA TYR A 87 -7.99 8.83 -4.75
C TYR A 87 -9.12 8.23 -5.60
N PHE A 88 -9.53 6.99 -5.33
CA PHE A 88 -10.71 6.39 -5.93
C PHE A 88 -11.98 7.10 -5.47
N GLU A 89 -12.13 7.38 -4.17
CA GLU A 89 -13.26 8.16 -3.65
C GLU A 89 -13.25 9.62 -4.14
N CYS A 90 -12.07 10.24 -4.30
CA CYS A 90 -11.95 11.55 -4.93
C CYS A 90 -12.44 11.57 -6.38
N GLN A 91 -12.13 10.54 -7.17
CA GLN A 91 -12.63 10.44 -8.55
C GLN A 91 -14.14 10.22 -8.58
N LYS A 92 -14.65 9.30 -7.74
CA LYS A 92 -16.07 8.99 -7.61
C LYS A 92 -16.91 10.19 -7.16
N SER A 93 -16.34 11.10 -6.36
CA SER A 93 -17.00 12.33 -5.90
C SER A 93 -17.01 13.47 -6.94
N GLY A 94 -16.62 13.19 -8.18
CA GLY A 94 -16.68 14.14 -9.30
C GLY A 94 -15.31 14.62 -9.80
N GLY A 95 -14.22 14.11 -9.22
CA GLY A 95 -12.84 14.50 -9.54
C GLY A 95 -12.53 15.92 -9.06
N GLY A 96 -11.63 16.06 -8.09
CA GLY A 96 -11.38 17.37 -7.49
C GLY A 96 -10.17 17.50 -6.58
N GLU A 97 -9.44 16.42 -6.31
CA GLU A 97 -8.19 16.58 -5.57
C GLU A 97 -7.12 17.13 -6.53
N LYS A 98 -6.82 18.42 -6.42
CA LYS A 98 -5.74 19.06 -7.21
C LYS A 98 -4.35 18.54 -6.82
N SER A 99 -4.22 17.86 -5.67
CA SER A 99 -2.96 17.33 -5.17
C SER A 99 -2.73 15.89 -5.65
N THR A 100 -1.58 15.67 -6.26
CA THR A 100 -1.04 14.34 -6.55
C THR A 100 -0.38 13.79 -5.29
N ALA A 101 -0.67 12.53 -4.94
CA ALA A 101 0.07 11.84 -3.90
C ALA A 101 1.45 11.49 -4.42
N ILE A 102 2.48 11.72 -3.62
CA ILE A 102 3.87 11.38 -3.94
C ILE A 102 4.33 10.41 -2.85
N VAL A 103 4.61 9.17 -3.23
CA VAL A 103 5.00 8.11 -2.28
C VAL A 103 6.36 7.56 -2.68
N HIS A 104 7.37 7.81 -1.87
CA HIS A 104 8.74 7.34 -2.07
C HIS A 104 8.91 5.91 -1.57
N TYR A 105 8.24 4.97 -2.25
CA TYR A 105 8.12 3.59 -1.77
C TYR A 105 9.46 2.83 -1.69
N ARG A 106 10.49 3.32 -2.38
CA ARG A 106 11.90 2.89 -2.29
C ARG A 106 12.82 4.10 -2.39
N ASP A 107 14.09 3.93 -2.01
CA ASP A 107 15.05 5.04 -1.87
C ASP A 107 15.29 5.83 -3.17
N GLN A 108 15.11 5.22 -4.35
CA GLN A 108 15.26 5.87 -5.66
C GLN A 108 14.02 5.71 -6.55
N GLU A 109 12.87 5.30 -5.98
CA GLU A 109 11.66 5.06 -6.76
C GLU A 109 10.46 5.75 -6.11
N THR A 110 9.62 6.32 -6.97
CA THR A 110 8.49 7.15 -6.53
C THR A 110 7.22 6.73 -7.24
N MET A 111 6.12 6.63 -6.49
CA MET A 111 4.79 6.40 -7.01
C MET A 111 3.98 7.69 -6.91
N TYR A 112 3.31 8.04 -8.00
CA TYR A 112 2.41 9.19 -8.07
C TYR A 112 0.98 8.71 -8.26
N VAL A 113 0.03 9.23 -7.47
CA VAL A 113 -1.40 8.92 -7.62
C VAL A 113 -2.18 10.21 -7.80
N SER A 114 -2.98 10.31 -8.85
CA SER A 114 -3.78 11.49 -9.14
C SER A 114 -5.17 11.10 -9.64
N ALA A 115 -6.19 11.77 -9.11
CA ALA A 115 -7.57 11.60 -9.52
C ALA A 115 -7.96 12.72 -10.50
N GLN A 116 -8.42 12.35 -11.68
CA GLN A 116 -9.04 13.24 -12.65
C GLN A 116 -10.55 13.00 -12.67
N LYS A 117 -11.30 13.74 -13.47
CA LYS A 117 -12.77 13.60 -13.54
C LYS A 117 -13.21 12.21 -14.03
N ASP A 118 -12.52 11.66 -15.02
CA ASP A 118 -12.90 10.44 -15.73
C ASP A 118 -12.00 9.23 -15.41
N ARG A 119 -10.91 9.42 -14.65
CA ARG A 119 -9.92 8.39 -14.39
C ARG A 119 -9.11 8.65 -13.13
N VAL A 120 -8.48 7.60 -12.63
CA VAL A 120 -7.37 7.70 -11.68
C VAL A 120 -6.10 7.25 -12.39
N THR A 121 -5.06 8.06 -12.29
CA THR A 121 -3.75 7.78 -12.91
C THR A 121 -2.76 7.43 -11.81
N VAL A 122 -2.06 6.32 -12.00
CA VAL A 122 -0.97 5.87 -11.14
C VAL A 122 0.29 5.80 -11.99
N ILE A 123 1.34 6.51 -11.58
CA ILE A 123 2.63 6.53 -12.26
C ILE A 123 3.66 5.91 -11.33
N PHE A 124 4.37 4.89 -11.80
CA PHE A 124 5.52 4.33 -11.12
C PHE A 124 6.79 4.83 -11.81
N SER A 125 7.59 5.61 -11.10
CA SER A 125 8.94 5.97 -11.50
C SER A 125 9.89 4.98 -10.83
N THR A 126 10.28 3.97 -11.60
CA THR A 126 11.16 2.88 -11.14
C THR A 126 12.54 3.01 -11.78
N VAL A 127 13.56 2.47 -11.11
CA VAL A 127 14.96 2.51 -11.54
C VAL A 127 15.44 1.08 -11.78
N PHE A 128 15.98 0.84 -12.98
CA PHE A 128 16.71 -0.38 -13.29
C PHE A 128 18.20 -0.10 -13.14
N THR A 129 18.89 -0.85 -12.27
CA THR A 129 20.32 -0.66 -12.01
C THR A 129 21.21 -1.41 -12.97
N ASP A 130 20.68 -2.44 -13.64
CA ASP A 130 21.37 -3.24 -14.65
C ASP A 130 20.90 -2.84 -16.05
N ASP A 131 21.84 -2.61 -16.98
CA ASP A 131 21.55 -2.24 -18.36
C ASP A 131 20.79 -3.36 -19.09
N ASP A 132 21.04 -4.63 -18.77
CA ASP A 132 20.32 -5.77 -19.35
C ASP A 132 18.86 -5.79 -18.88
N ASP A 133 18.62 -5.46 -17.61
CA ASP A 133 17.26 -5.37 -17.05
C ASP A 133 16.45 -4.24 -17.70
N VAL A 134 17.10 -3.15 -18.13
CA VAL A 134 16.43 -2.10 -18.92
C VAL A 134 15.89 -2.66 -20.24
N ILE A 135 16.68 -3.49 -20.93
CA ILE A 135 16.27 -4.09 -22.21
C ILE A 135 15.12 -5.08 -22.00
N ILE A 136 15.24 -5.97 -21.01
CA ILE A 136 14.19 -6.93 -20.67
C ILE A 136 12.91 -6.19 -20.26
N GLY A 137 13.03 -5.19 -19.37
CA GLY A 137 11.91 -4.37 -18.91
C GLY A 137 11.18 -3.68 -20.06
N LYS A 138 11.91 -3.16 -21.07
CA LYS A 138 11.29 -2.56 -22.27
C LYS A 138 10.41 -3.56 -23.03
N VAL A 139 10.83 -4.82 -23.16
CA VAL A 139 10.03 -5.86 -23.83
C VAL A 139 8.74 -6.11 -23.05
N PHE A 140 8.81 -6.28 -21.73
CA PHE A 140 7.61 -6.44 -20.89
C PHE A 140 6.67 -5.22 -20.99
N MET A 141 7.22 -4.01 -20.92
CA MET A 141 6.42 -2.78 -20.97
C MET A 141 5.76 -2.56 -22.32
N GLN A 142 6.38 -3.01 -23.41
CA GLN A 142 5.76 -3.00 -24.73
C GLN A 142 4.53 -3.90 -24.78
N GLU A 143 4.63 -5.12 -24.24
CA GLU A 143 3.49 -6.04 -24.14
C GLU A 143 2.36 -5.47 -23.26
N PHE A 144 2.69 -4.82 -22.14
CA PHE A 144 1.68 -4.15 -21.30
C PHE A 144 0.97 -2.99 -22.03
N LYS A 145 1.70 -2.21 -22.83
CA LYS A 145 1.12 -1.13 -23.64
C LYS A 145 0.13 -1.67 -24.68
N GLU A 146 0.40 -2.86 -25.20
CA GLU A 146 -0.47 -3.56 -26.16
C GLU A 146 -1.53 -4.45 -25.49
N GLY A 147 -1.50 -4.60 -24.16
CA GLY A 147 -2.32 -5.55 -23.40
C GLY A 147 -3.84 -5.38 -23.56
N ARG A 148 -4.32 -4.18 -23.96
CA ARG A 148 -5.73 -3.97 -24.28
C ARG A 148 -6.22 -4.75 -25.52
N ARG A 149 -5.30 -5.31 -26.32
CA ARG A 149 -5.64 -6.31 -27.36
C ARG A 149 -6.23 -7.58 -26.77
N GLY A 150 -5.74 -8.00 -25.60
CA GLY A 150 -6.24 -9.19 -24.88
C GLY A 150 -7.50 -8.91 -24.05
N SER A 151 -7.68 -7.68 -23.57
CA SER A 151 -8.88 -7.28 -22.84
C SER A 151 -9.19 -5.79 -23.02
N GLN A 152 -10.30 -5.49 -23.70
CA GLN A 152 -10.69 -4.10 -24.01
C GLN A 152 -11.09 -3.29 -22.77
N THR A 153 -11.51 -3.95 -21.69
CA THR A 153 -11.91 -3.35 -20.42
C THR A 153 -10.73 -3.15 -19.45
N ALA A 154 -9.53 -3.63 -19.79
CA ALA A 154 -8.35 -3.43 -18.97
C ALA A 154 -7.91 -1.95 -18.94
N PRO A 155 -7.25 -1.51 -17.85
CA PRO A 155 -6.67 -0.17 -17.76
C PRO A 155 -5.67 0.11 -18.89
N GLN A 156 -5.57 1.37 -19.30
CA GLN A 156 -4.54 1.80 -20.25
C GLN A 156 -3.18 1.89 -19.57
N VAL A 157 -2.15 1.34 -20.21
CA VAL A 157 -0.76 1.44 -19.77
C VAL A 157 0.03 2.31 -20.73
N LEU A 158 0.82 3.24 -20.18
CA LEU A 158 1.78 4.06 -20.90
C LEU A 158 3.18 3.79 -20.33
N PHE A 159 4.19 3.87 -21.18
CA PHE A 159 5.59 3.70 -20.80
C PHE A 159 6.42 4.79 -21.48
N SER A 160 7.36 5.35 -20.72
CA SER A 160 8.32 6.34 -21.18
C SER A 160 9.71 5.93 -20.70
N HIS A 161 10.70 6.11 -21.57
CA HIS A 161 12.11 5.89 -21.29
C HIS A 161 12.89 7.02 -21.93
N SER A 162 13.74 7.68 -21.13
CA SER A 162 14.64 8.77 -21.54
C SER A 162 16.08 8.29 -21.51
#